data_AF-A0A9P6ID74-F1
#
_entry.id   AF-A0A9P6ID74-F1
#
_cell.length_a   1.000
_cell.length_b   1.000
_cell.length_c   1.000
_cell.angle_alpha   90.00
_cell.angle_beta   90.00
_cell.angle_gamma   90.00
#
_symmetry.space_group_name_H-M   'P 1'
#
loop_
_entity.id
_entity.type
_entity.pdbx_description
1 polymer ?
#
loop_
_entity_poly.entity_id
_entity_poly.type
_entity_poly.pdbx_seq_one_letter_code
_entity_poly.pdbx_strand_id
1 'polypeptide(L)'
;MGQHVSTLQNQLSALQHSKWSLQSPNYRPANLLCPPTSLKEHEGPEEDLGAVLRPMISSFASNIGYTSSPPEPSAELWIAMRAFADQLGVNYDEGTHSWKCFRVGISYAAVCLPKHPLEVQVYVGTYSWLGLLLDDETAKSPDDFSRFVQCFALGERQPTPLLEGWAELMRLSFKYWDPVVANFIVSSSMNFVNANVLETRDEFKKLEPTRGGKSWPWFLRDKDGVAEAYAWFTFPKIPYDDMSNYLEMIPDLSSYIALTNDILSFYKEEKNGDKDNYVHSRGWLQMITYWVM
;
A
#
# COMPACT_ATOMS: atom_id res chain seq x y z
N MET A 1 16.23 -8.59 27.66
CA MET A 1 16.15 -9.30 26.36
C MET A 1 17.27 -10.33 26.11
N GLY A 2 18.40 -10.33 26.85
CA GLY A 2 19.57 -11.15 26.48
C GLY A 2 19.53 -12.66 26.74
N GLN A 3 18.69 -13.19 27.62
CA GLN A 3 18.69 -14.64 27.95
C GLN A 3 17.67 -15.48 27.16
N HIS A 4 16.65 -14.86 26.55
CA HIS A 4 15.60 -15.57 25.80
C HIS A 4 15.91 -15.80 24.31
N VAL A 5 16.90 -15.10 23.76
CA VAL A 5 17.34 -15.24 22.36
C VAL A 5 17.93 -16.63 22.08
N SER A 6 18.52 -17.29 23.09
CA SER A 6 19.12 -18.62 22.93
C SER A 6 18.09 -19.75 22.80
N THR A 7 16.88 -19.58 23.32
CA THR A 7 15.86 -20.65 23.34
C THR A 7 15.12 -20.77 22.01
N LEU A 8 15.00 -19.69 21.25
CA LEU A 8 14.25 -19.63 19.98
C LEU A 8 15.05 -20.09 18.76
N GLN A 9 16.39 -20.04 18.82
CA GLN A 9 17.25 -20.52 17.73
C GLN A 9 17.15 -22.05 17.51
N ASN A 10 16.79 -22.82 18.55
CA ASN A 10 16.74 -24.29 18.47
C ASN A 10 15.46 -24.85 17.86
N GLN A 11 14.41 -24.04 17.64
CA GLN A 11 13.12 -24.50 17.12
C GLN A 11 12.94 -24.24 15.60
N LEU A 12 13.82 -23.42 15.00
CA LEU A 12 13.72 -22.98 13.60
C LEU A 12 14.16 -24.03 12.58
N SER A 13 14.83 -25.12 12.99
CA SER A 13 15.35 -26.15 12.08
C SER A 13 14.30 -27.18 11.60
N ALA A 14 13.05 -27.13 12.08
CA ALA A 14 12.09 -28.22 11.88
C ALA A 14 10.99 -27.99 10.82
N LEU A 15 10.82 -26.78 10.26
CA LEU A 15 9.60 -26.43 9.51
C LEU A 15 9.79 -26.19 7.99
N GLN A 16 10.96 -26.46 7.42
CA GLN A 16 11.31 -26.01 6.06
C GLN A 16 10.78 -26.85 4.88
N HIS A 17 9.84 -27.78 5.04
CA HIS A 17 9.37 -28.59 3.93
C HIS A 17 7.84 -28.76 3.87
N SER A 18 7.14 -27.82 3.22
CA SER A 18 6.11 -28.17 2.22
C SER A 18 5.78 -26.98 1.31
N LYS A 19 5.70 -27.23 0.00
CA LYS A 19 5.19 -26.30 -1.01
C LYS A 19 3.71 -26.62 -1.22
N TRP A 20 2.82 -25.61 -1.24
CA TRP A 20 1.60 -25.71 -2.04
C TRP A 20 0.96 -24.39 -2.46
N SER A 21 0.24 -24.53 -3.58
CA SER A 21 -0.46 -23.54 -4.40
C SER A 21 -1.84 -23.18 -3.85
N LEU A 22 -2.23 -21.91 -3.97
CA LEU A 22 -3.57 -21.42 -3.63
C LEU A 22 -4.29 -20.97 -4.92
N GLN A 23 -5.51 -21.48 -5.12
CA GLN A 23 -6.52 -20.92 -6.03
C GLN A 23 -7.29 -19.82 -5.28
N SER A 24 -7.49 -18.67 -5.92
CA SER A 24 -8.25 -17.54 -5.38
C SER A 24 -9.76 -17.72 -5.61
N PRO A 25 -10.63 -17.21 -4.72
CA PRO A 25 -12.08 -17.21 -4.93
C PRO A 25 -12.48 -16.18 -6.01
N ASN A 26 -13.54 -16.51 -6.75
CA ASN A 26 -14.09 -15.68 -7.83
C ASN A 26 -14.60 -14.32 -7.30
N TYR A 27 -13.80 -13.27 -7.51
CA TYR A 27 -14.22 -11.88 -7.41
C TYR A 27 -14.83 -11.43 -8.75
N ARG A 28 -15.98 -10.75 -8.72
CA ARG A 28 -16.55 -10.08 -9.90
C ARG A 28 -16.27 -8.58 -9.74
N PRO A 29 -15.53 -7.95 -10.66
CA PRO A 29 -15.25 -6.52 -10.59
C PRO A 29 -16.55 -5.70 -10.67
N ALA A 30 -16.56 -4.54 -10.01
CA ALA A 30 -17.58 -3.54 -10.23
C ALA A 30 -17.48 -3.06 -11.69
N ASN A 31 -18.62 -2.92 -12.35
CA ASN A 31 -18.67 -2.65 -13.79
C ASN A 31 -18.05 -1.29 -14.14
N LEU A 32 -16.81 -1.27 -14.62
CA LEU A 32 -16.46 -0.31 -15.66
C LEU A 32 -17.28 -0.69 -16.89
N LEU A 33 -18.31 0.10 -17.20
CA LEU A 33 -19.08 -0.07 -18.43
C LEU A 33 -18.12 -0.06 -19.63
N CYS A 34 -18.38 -0.99 -20.55
CA CYS A 34 -17.73 -1.04 -21.85
C CYS A 34 -17.74 0.36 -22.50
N PRO A 35 -16.69 0.71 -23.27
CA PRO A 35 -16.68 1.97 -24.02
C PRO A 35 -17.93 2.09 -24.90
N PRO A 36 -18.34 3.32 -25.28
CA PRO A 36 -19.50 3.53 -26.14
C PRO A 36 -19.48 2.60 -27.35
N THR A 37 -20.65 2.05 -27.68
CA THR A 37 -20.95 0.78 -28.38
C THR A 37 -20.45 0.64 -29.84
N SER A 38 -19.37 1.31 -30.23
CA SER A 38 -18.79 1.26 -31.59
C SER A 38 -17.45 0.54 -31.70
N LEU A 39 -16.85 0.12 -30.59
CA LEU A 39 -15.65 -0.73 -30.62
C LEU A 39 -16.07 -2.17 -30.38
N LYS A 40 -16.15 -2.95 -31.47
CA LYS A 40 -16.23 -4.40 -31.40
C LYS A 40 -15.14 -4.87 -30.44
N GLU A 41 -15.51 -5.67 -29.44
CA GLU A 41 -14.54 -6.49 -28.72
C GLU A 41 -13.72 -7.21 -29.79
N HIS A 42 -12.42 -6.89 -29.86
CA HIS A 42 -11.52 -7.62 -30.72
C HIS A 42 -11.44 -9.02 -30.12
N GLU A 43 -12.20 -9.97 -30.67
CA GLU A 43 -12.00 -11.42 -30.53
C GLU A 43 -10.68 -11.82 -31.24
N GLY A 44 -9.60 -11.13 -30.89
CA GLY A 44 -8.24 -11.51 -31.23
C GLY A 44 -7.73 -12.56 -30.24
N PRO A 45 -6.65 -13.28 -30.57
CA PRO A 45 -5.97 -14.11 -29.59
C PRO A 45 -5.63 -13.26 -28.36
N GLU A 46 -5.90 -13.79 -27.16
CA GLU A 46 -5.55 -13.15 -25.89
C GLU A 46 -4.09 -12.72 -25.96
N GLU A 47 -3.86 -11.41 -26.04
CA GLU A 47 -2.53 -10.85 -26.22
C GLU A 47 -1.70 -11.27 -25.00
N ASP A 48 -0.49 -11.81 -25.23
CA ASP A 48 0.37 -12.21 -24.12
C ASP A 48 0.81 -10.94 -23.38
N LEU A 49 0.05 -10.58 -22.35
CA LEU A 49 0.28 -9.41 -21.51
C LEU A 49 1.70 -9.43 -20.93
N GLY A 50 2.24 -10.61 -20.63
CA GLY A 50 3.62 -10.75 -20.16
C GLY A 50 4.62 -10.33 -21.24
N ALA A 51 4.39 -10.69 -22.49
CA ALA A 51 5.21 -10.24 -23.63
C ALA A 51 5.11 -8.73 -23.88
N VAL A 52 3.92 -8.13 -23.68
CA VAL A 52 3.71 -6.69 -23.83
C VAL A 52 4.40 -5.89 -22.72
N LEU A 53 4.25 -6.31 -21.46
CA LEU A 53 4.77 -5.57 -20.30
C LEU A 53 6.27 -5.75 -20.08
N ARG A 54 6.83 -6.93 -20.41
CA ARG A 54 8.26 -7.24 -20.21
C ARG A 54 9.22 -6.15 -20.73
N PRO A 55 9.13 -5.67 -21.99
CA PRO A 55 10.04 -4.63 -22.46
C PRO A 55 9.87 -3.31 -21.70
N MET A 56 8.65 -2.96 -21.29
CA MET A 56 8.37 -1.73 -20.53
C MET A 56 8.98 -1.81 -19.13
N ILE A 57 8.75 -2.91 -18.40
CA ILE A 57 9.31 -3.14 -17.06
C ILE A 57 10.84 -3.23 -17.12
N SER A 58 11.40 -3.89 -18.13
CA SER A 58 12.86 -3.99 -18.31
C SER A 58 13.49 -2.62 -18.58
N SER A 59 12.84 -1.80 -19.42
CA SER A 59 13.26 -0.43 -19.69
C SER A 59 13.18 0.43 -18.42
N PHE A 60 12.06 0.37 -17.70
CA PHE A 60 11.88 1.06 -16.43
C PHE A 60 12.97 0.70 -15.41
N ALA A 61 13.19 -0.60 -15.16
CA ALA A 61 14.21 -1.09 -14.23
C ALA A 61 15.63 -0.62 -14.63
N SER A 62 15.95 -0.65 -15.92
CA SER A 62 17.24 -0.16 -16.42
C SER A 62 17.37 1.35 -16.24
N ASN A 63 16.32 2.12 -16.50
CA ASN A 63 16.35 3.59 -16.42
C ASN A 63 16.50 4.10 -14.98
N ILE A 64 15.95 3.38 -14.00
CA ILE A 64 16.13 3.70 -12.57
C ILE A 64 17.44 3.13 -11.99
N GLY A 65 18.27 2.48 -12.82
CA GLY A 65 19.55 1.91 -12.40
C GLY A 65 19.40 0.72 -11.43
N TYR A 66 18.34 -0.08 -11.56
CA TYR A 66 18.14 -1.25 -10.73
C TYR A 66 19.18 -2.35 -11.06
N THR A 67 20.15 -2.57 -10.16
CA THR A 67 21.28 -3.48 -10.41
C THR A 67 21.43 -4.65 -9.44
N SER A 68 20.68 -4.65 -8.33
CA SER A 68 20.94 -5.55 -7.20
C SER A 68 19.67 -6.15 -6.63
N SER A 69 19.79 -7.40 -6.15
CA SER A 69 18.75 -8.01 -5.33
C SER A 69 18.53 -7.19 -4.05
N PRO A 70 17.28 -7.07 -3.59
CA PRO A 70 16.97 -6.40 -2.34
C PRO A 70 17.72 -7.07 -1.17
N PRO A 71 18.21 -6.30 -0.19
CA PRO A 71 18.76 -6.88 1.03
C PRO A 71 17.68 -7.67 1.79
N GLU A 72 18.09 -8.79 2.39
CA GLU A 72 17.22 -9.52 3.31
C GLU A 72 17.05 -8.73 4.62
N PRO A 73 15.87 -8.74 5.25
CA PRO A 73 15.69 -8.08 6.54
C PRO A 73 16.59 -8.66 7.63
N SER A 74 17.20 -7.79 8.44
CA SER A 74 18.08 -8.22 9.52
C SER A 74 17.33 -8.97 10.62
N ALA A 75 18.05 -9.81 11.37
CA ALA A 75 17.47 -10.53 12.51
C ALA A 75 16.93 -9.55 13.58
N GLU A 76 17.62 -8.41 13.77
CA GLU A 76 17.23 -7.35 14.69
C GLU A 76 15.89 -6.72 14.29
N LEU A 77 15.71 -6.42 12.99
CA LEU A 77 14.45 -5.88 12.47
C LEU A 77 13.31 -6.90 12.63
N TRP A 78 13.57 -8.18 12.34
CA TRP A 78 12.60 -9.26 12.54
C TRP A 78 12.14 -9.39 13.99
N ILE A 79 13.07 -9.32 14.94
CA ILE A 79 12.77 -9.41 16.38
C ILE A 79 11.98 -8.17 16.82
N ALA A 80 12.43 -6.98 16.44
CA ALA A 80 11.82 -5.73 16.88
C ALA A 80 10.41 -5.55 16.30
N MET A 81 10.21 -5.86 15.02
CA MET A 81 8.90 -5.72 14.38
C MET A 81 7.88 -6.73 14.91
N ARG A 82 8.29 -7.98 15.22
CA ARG A 82 7.40 -8.94 15.91
C ARG A 82 7.05 -8.49 17.32
N ALA A 83 8.03 -8.03 18.08
CA ALA A 83 7.79 -7.53 19.42
C ALA A 83 6.83 -6.33 19.46
N PHE A 84 6.84 -5.48 18.42
CA PHE A 84 5.86 -4.40 18.28
C PHE A 84 4.50 -4.93 17.82
N ALA A 85 4.45 -5.85 16.85
CA ALA A 85 3.21 -6.49 16.38
C ALA A 85 2.43 -7.20 17.50
N ASP A 86 3.13 -7.91 18.40
CA ASP A 86 2.53 -8.58 19.55
C ASP A 86 1.77 -7.61 20.47
N GLN A 87 2.21 -6.36 20.56
CA GLN A 87 1.56 -5.33 21.39
C GLN A 87 0.27 -4.80 20.77
N LEU A 88 0.13 -4.88 19.44
CA LEU A 88 -1.03 -4.36 18.72
C LEU A 88 -2.23 -5.31 18.77
N GLY A 89 -2.01 -6.60 19.08
CA GLY A 89 -3.06 -7.60 19.13
C GLY A 89 -3.72 -7.91 17.77
N VAL A 90 -3.08 -7.51 16.67
CA VAL A 90 -3.48 -7.87 15.31
C VAL A 90 -2.92 -9.25 14.98
N ASN A 91 -3.77 -10.20 14.58
CA ASN A 91 -3.33 -11.54 14.20
C ASN A 91 -2.35 -11.48 13.02
N TYR A 92 -1.19 -12.13 13.13
CA TYR A 92 -0.21 -12.29 12.05
C TYR A 92 0.38 -13.70 11.99
N ASP A 93 -0.36 -14.71 12.45
CA ASP A 93 0.08 -16.11 12.49
C ASP A 93 0.56 -16.60 11.13
N GLU A 94 1.61 -17.42 11.12
CA GLU A 94 2.20 -17.94 9.89
C GLU A 94 1.16 -18.69 9.03
N GLY A 95 1.13 -18.38 7.74
CA GLY A 95 0.16 -18.92 6.79
C GLY A 95 -1.11 -18.08 6.60
N THR A 96 -1.38 -17.11 7.47
CA THR A 96 -2.48 -16.16 7.28
C THR A 96 -2.18 -15.14 6.17
N HIS A 97 -3.22 -14.44 5.70
CA HIS A 97 -3.04 -13.29 4.81
C HIS A 97 -2.24 -12.16 5.48
N SER A 98 -2.55 -11.87 6.75
CA SER A 98 -1.81 -10.91 7.56
C SER A 98 -0.33 -11.23 7.66
N TRP A 99 0.07 -12.50 7.76
CA TRP A 99 1.49 -12.88 7.72
C TRP A 99 2.17 -12.49 6.41
N LYS A 100 1.49 -12.61 5.27
CA LYS A 100 2.04 -12.16 3.98
C LYS A 100 2.23 -10.64 3.99
N CYS A 101 1.24 -9.89 4.47
CA CYS A 101 1.33 -8.43 4.61
C CYS A 101 2.43 -8.01 5.59
N PHE A 102 2.60 -8.74 6.70
CA PHE A 102 3.69 -8.53 7.67
C PHE A 102 5.06 -8.72 7.00
N ARG A 103 5.21 -9.78 6.20
CA ARG A 103 6.42 -10.06 5.42
C ARG A 103 6.70 -8.99 4.37
N VAL A 104 5.67 -8.45 3.74
CA VAL A 104 5.83 -7.31 2.81
C VAL A 104 6.30 -6.08 3.57
N GLY A 105 5.67 -5.77 4.71
CA GLY A 105 6.05 -4.62 5.52
C GLY A 105 7.49 -4.65 6.01
N ILE A 106 7.94 -5.78 6.56
CA ILE A 106 9.34 -5.91 6.99
C ILE A 106 10.33 -5.82 5.82
N SER A 107 9.96 -6.37 4.66
CA SER A 107 10.79 -6.28 3.45
C SER A 107 10.86 -4.84 2.96
N TYR A 108 9.75 -4.10 2.98
CA TYR A 108 9.73 -2.69 2.60
C TYR A 108 10.69 -1.87 3.46
N ALA A 109 10.63 -2.04 4.79
CA ALA A 109 11.53 -1.34 5.70
C ALA A 109 13.01 -1.67 5.43
N ALA A 110 13.34 -2.95 5.25
CA ALA A 110 14.71 -3.39 4.99
C ALA A 110 15.27 -2.89 3.66
N VAL A 111 14.45 -2.89 2.61
CA VAL A 111 14.87 -2.58 1.24
C VAL A 111 14.88 -1.08 0.98
N CYS A 112 13.83 -0.37 1.41
CA CYS A 112 13.64 1.04 1.10
C CYS A 112 14.34 1.95 2.12
N LEU A 113 14.50 1.50 3.37
CA LEU A 113 15.01 2.32 4.48
C LEU A 113 16.19 1.67 5.22
N PRO A 114 17.19 1.07 4.53
CA PRO A 114 18.24 0.26 5.16
C PRO A 114 19.16 1.04 6.13
N LYS A 115 19.18 2.37 6.02
CA LYS A 115 20.04 3.26 6.83
C LYS A 115 19.26 4.01 7.90
N HIS A 116 17.94 3.86 7.97
CA HIS A 116 17.12 4.53 8.97
C HIS A 116 17.33 3.88 10.35
N PRO A 117 17.10 4.62 11.45
CA PRO A 117 17.11 4.03 12.78
C PRO A 117 16.16 2.83 12.87
N LEU A 118 16.52 1.82 13.66
CA LEU A 118 15.76 0.57 13.78
C LEU A 118 14.29 0.84 14.16
N GLU A 119 14.04 1.75 15.09
CA GLU A 119 12.67 2.14 15.47
C GLU A 119 11.84 2.74 14.32
N VAL A 120 12.48 3.46 13.39
CA VAL A 120 11.80 4.04 12.22
C VAL A 120 11.52 2.96 11.19
N GLN A 121 12.46 2.02 11.00
CA GLN A 121 12.21 0.84 10.17
C GLN A 121 11.05 -0.01 10.71
N VAL A 122 10.98 -0.22 12.04
CA VAL A 122 9.85 -0.91 12.67
C VAL A 122 8.55 -0.14 12.46
N TYR A 123 8.54 1.18 12.65
CA TYR A 123 7.36 2.02 12.40
C TYR A 123 6.86 1.83 10.97
N VAL A 124 7.72 2.01 9.97
CA VAL A 124 7.32 1.99 8.56
C VAL A 124 6.95 0.57 8.13
N GLY A 125 7.68 -0.45 8.60
CA GLY A 125 7.34 -1.84 8.30
C GLY A 125 5.98 -2.24 8.87
N THR A 126 5.68 -1.84 10.11
CA THR A 126 4.36 -2.06 10.71
C THR A 126 3.28 -1.23 10.01
N TYR A 127 3.57 0.01 9.62
CA TYR A 127 2.67 0.83 8.82
C TYR A 127 2.31 0.14 7.50
N SER A 128 3.30 -0.33 6.75
CA SER A 128 3.05 -1.06 5.50
C SER A 128 2.23 -2.34 5.71
N TRP A 129 2.50 -3.08 6.78
CA TRP A 129 1.73 -4.28 7.12
C TRP A 129 0.26 -3.97 7.41
N LEU A 130 -0.01 -3.01 8.31
CA LEU A 130 -1.38 -2.66 8.68
C LEU A 130 -2.11 -1.97 7.52
N GLY A 131 -1.42 -1.14 6.74
CA GLY A 131 -1.99 -0.47 5.57
C GLY A 131 -2.55 -1.45 4.55
N LEU A 132 -1.79 -2.50 4.22
CA LEU A 132 -2.26 -3.57 3.33
C LEU A 132 -3.48 -4.30 3.90
N LEU A 133 -3.52 -4.53 5.21
CA LEU A 133 -4.71 -5.12 5.84
C LEU A 133 -5.92 -4.18 5.79
N LEU A 134 -5.74 -2.88 5.98
CA LEU A 134 -6.85 -1.93 5.91
C LEU A 134 -7.49 -1.94 4.52
N ASP A 135 -6.67 -1.96 3.47
CA ASP A 135 -7.09 -2.06 2.07
C ASP A 135 -8.03 -3.27 1.85
N ASP A 136 -7.58 -4.45 2.30
CA ASP A 136 -8.31 -5.70 2.13
C ASP A 136 -9.54 -5.89 3.06
N GLU A 137 -9.49 -5.32 4.27
CA GLU A 137 -10.50 -5.55 5.31
C GLU A 137 -11.62 -4.50 5.32
N THR A 138 -11.41 -3.32 4.73
CA THR A 138 -12.43 -2.24 4.73
C THR A 138 -13.74 -2.69 4.11
N ALA A 139 -13.70 -3.39 2.98
CA ALA A 139 -14.90 -3.89 2.30
C ALA A 139 -15.73 -4.88 3.13
N LYS A 140 -15.11 -5.54 4.12
CA LYS A 140 -15.79 -6.53 5.00
C LYS A 140 -16.48 -5.87 6.20
N SER A 141 -16.03 -4.68 6.60
CA SER A 141 -16.52 -3.97 7.79
C SER A 141 -16.56 -2.44 7.60
N PRO A 142 -17.21 -1.94 6.54
CA PRO A 142 -17.15 -0.51 6.18
C PRO A 142 -17.67 0.42 7.29
N ASP A 143 -18.63 -0.04 8.11
CA ASP A 143 -19.18 0.75 9.20
C ASP A 143 -18.15 1.03 10.30
N ASP A 144 -17.31 0.04 10.66
CA ASP A 144 -16.24 0.22 11.64
C ASP A 144 -15.18 1.20 11.12
N PHE A 145 -14.79 1.05 9.86
CA PHE A 145 -13.78 1.89 9.21
C PHE A 145 -14.28 3.33 9.00
N SER A 146 -15.58 3.52 8.70
CA SER A 146 -16.17 4.86 8.53
C SER A 146 -16.09 5.72 9.79
N ARG A 147 -16.00 5.09 10.97
CA ARG A 147 -15.90 5.76 12.26
C ARG A 147 -14.47 6.11 12.65
N PHE A 148 -13.46 5.60 11.94
CA PHE A 148 -12.05 5.71 12.33
C PHE A 148 -11.62 7.15 12.65
N VAL A 149 -11.85 8.07 11.71
CA VAL A 149 -11.43 9.48 11.84
C VAL A 149 -12.20 10.18 12.96
N GLN A 150 -13.49 9.89 13.11
CA GLN A 150 -14.31 10.42 14.20
C GLN A 150 -13.79 9.95 15.56
N CYS A 151 -13.58 8.64 15.74
CA CYS A 151 -13.06 8.10 17.00
C CYS A 151 -11.65 8.64 17.29
N PHE A 152 -10.80 8.77 16.29
CA PHE A 152 -9.47 9.36 16.46
C PHE A 152 -9.56 10.82 16.96
N ALA A 153 -10.38 11.64 16.32
CA ALA A 153 -10.54 13.06 16.67
C ALA A 153 -11.15 13.26 18.08
N LEU A 154 -12.03 12.35 18.50
CA LEU A 154 -12.64 12.38 19.84
C LEU A 154 -11.76 11.72 20.92
N GLY A 155 -10.64 11.11 20.55
CA GLY A 155 -9.80 10.35 21.49
C GLY A 155 -10.46 9.07 22.00
N GLU A 156 -11.41 8.53 21.25
CA GLU A 156 -12.11 7.29 21.57
C GLU A 156 -11.30 6.07 21.12
N ARG A 157 -11.60 4.92 21.74
CA ARG A 157 -11.04 3.64 21.32
C ARG A 157 -11.57 3.27 19.94
N GLN A 158 -10.69 2.75 19.10
CA GLN A 158 -11.06 2.26 17.78
C GLN A 158 -11.83 0.93 17.84
N PRO A 159 -12.71 0.65 16.86
CA PRO A 159 -13.58 -0.53 16.90
C PRO A 159 -12.85 -1.87 16.86
N THR A 160 -11.68 -1.92 16.22
CA THR A 160 -10.92 -3.16 16.01
C THR A 160 -9.45 -2.99 16.40
N PRO A 161 -8.72 -4.07 16.74
CA PRO A 161 -7.27 -4.02 16.97
C PRO A 161 -6.49 -3.47 15.79
N LEU A 162 -6.92 -3.75 14.55
CA LEU A 162 -6.29 -3.22 13.33
C LEU A 162 -6.38 -1.69 13.29
N LEU A 163 -7.58 -1.14 13.51
CA LEU A 163 -7.81 0.30 13.52
C LEU A 163 -7.12 0.98 14.71
N GLU A 164 -7.08 0.34 15.89
CA GLU A 164 -6.35 0.85 17.04
C GLU A 164 -4.84 0.87 16.78
N GLY A 165 -4.29 -0.20 16.19
CA GLY A 165 -2.88 -0.26 15.79
C GLY A 165 -2.53 0.82 14.76
N TRP A 166 -3.43 1.10 13.81
CA TRP A 166 -3.29 2.22 12.89
C TRP A 166 -3.26 3.55 13.67
N ALA A 167 -4.26 3.83 14.50
CA ALA A 167 -4.31 5.05 15.31
C ALA A 167 -3.05 5.24 16.19
N GLU A 168 -2.49 4.15 16.71
CA GLU A 168 -1.24 4.20 17.49
C GLU A 168 -0.05 4.63 16.64
N LEU A 169 0.10 4.16 15.41
CA LEU A 169 1.13 4.66 14.48
C LEU A 169 0.99 6.16 14.26
N MET A 170 -0.23 6.66 14.09
CA MET A 170 -0.46 8.10 13.88
C MET A 170 0.00 8.93 15.08
N ARG A 171 -0.24 8.46 16.30
CA ARG A 171 0.27 9.08 17.53
C ARG A 171 1.80 8.97 17.62
N LEU A 172 2.36 7.83 17.23
CA LEU A 172 3.79 7.55 17.28
C LEU A 172 4.59 8.34 16.24
N SER A 173 3.97 8.82 15.16
CA SER A 173 4.64 9.60 14.10
C SER A 173 5.38 10.83 14.66
N PHE A 174 4.80 11.55 15.63
CA PHE A 174 5.40 12.72 16.28
C PHE A 174 6.69 12.40 17.05
N LYS A 175 6.95 11.12 17.35
CA LYS A 175 8.21 10.68 17.94
C LYS A 175 9.36 10.72 16.93
N TYR A 176 9.11 10.42 15.66
CA TYR A 176 10.14 10.16 14.65
C TYR A 176 10.26 11.24 13.58
N TRP A 177 9.22 12.05 13.37
CA TRP A 177 9.22 13.15 12.41
C TRP A 177 9.03 14.50 13.10
N ASP A 178 9.41 15.58 12.42
CA ASP A 178 9.04 16.94 12.81
C ASP A 178 7.51 17.05 12.94
N PRO A 179 6.96 17.81 13.91
CA PRO A 179 5.51 17.90 14.09
C PRO A 179 4.73 18.31 12.83
N VAL A 180 5.30 19.18 11.97
CA VAL A 180 4.65 19.58 10.71
C VAL A 180 4.63 18.41 9.73
N VAL A 181 5.74 17.68 9.60
CA VAL A 181 5.81 16.47 8.75
C VAL A 181 4.91 15.36 9.27
N ALA A 182 4.89 15.15 10.59
CA ALA A 182 4.01 14.18 11.25
C ALA A 182 2.53 14.49 10.96
N ASN A 183 2.14 15.77 10.92
CA ASN A 183 0.76 16.14 10.53
C ASN A 183 0.42 15.69 9.10
N PHE A 184 1.35 15.77 8.15
CA PHE A 184 1.13 15.25 6.79
C PHE A 184 0.99 13.73 6.77
N ILE A 185 1.85 13.01 7.50
CA ILE A 185 1.74 11.56 7.67
C ILE A 185 0.37 11.19 8.24
N VAL A 186 -0.06 11.85 9.31
CA VAL A 186 -1.36 11.62 9.96
C VAL A 186 -2.51 11.90 9.00
N SER A 187 -2.48 13.05 8.31
CA SER A 187 -3.52 13.46 7.37
C SER A 187 -3.63 12.49 6.18
N SER A 188 -2.49 12.08 5.61
CA SER A 188 -2.44 11.10 4.52
C SER A 188 -3.01 9.74 4.98
N SER A 189 -2.70 9.32 6.20
CA SER A 189 -3.19 8.05 6.78
C SER A 189 -4.68 8.06 7.10
N MET A 190 -5.24 9.22 7.50
CA MET A 190 -6.69 9.40 7.66
C MET A 190 -7.41 9.38 6.32
N ASN A 191 -6.85 10.07 5.32
CA ASN A 191 -7.35 10.08 3.96
C ASN A 191 -7.39 8.67 3.37
N PHE A 192 -6.36 7.86 3.62
CA PHE A 192 -6.29 6.47 3.18
C PHE A 192 -7.47 5.63 3.69
N VAL A 193 -7.75 5.67 5.00
CA VAL A 193 -8.91 4.95 5.57
C VAL A 193 -10.22 5.48 4.97
N ASN A 194 -10.34 6.80 4.82
CA ASN A 194 -11.55 7.40 4.27
C ASN A 194 -11.76 7.09 2.78
N ALA A 195 -10.70 7.00 1.98
CA ALA A 195 -10.74 6.61 0.58
C ALA A 195 -11.18 5.15 0.42
N ASN A 196 -10.60 4.24 1.21
CA ASN A 196 -11.03 2.85 1.28
C ASN A 196 -12.52 2.73 1.62
N VAL A 197 -13.01 3.49 2.61
CA VAL A 197 -14.44 3.53 2.94
C VAL A 197 -15.27 4.05 1.76
N LEU A 198 -14.81 5.12 1.10
CA LEU A 198 -15.48 5.71 -0.07
C LEU A 198 -15.67 4.68 -1.19
N GLU A 199 -14.67 3.85 -1.47
CA GLU A 199 -14.75 2.81 -2.49
C GLU A 199 -15.81 1.73 -2.19
N THR A 200 -16.12 1.52 -0.91
CA THR A 200 -17.21 0.60 -0.53
C THR A 200 -18.60 1.18 -0.78
N ARG A 201 -18.74 2.49 -0.95
CA ARG A 201 -20.03 3.19 -1.07
C ARG A 201 -20.72 2.93 -2.40
N ASP A 202 -22.04 2.84 -2.32
CA ASP A 202 -22.90 2.64 -3.48
C ASP A 202 -22.79 3.80 -4.48
N GLU A 203 -22.64 5.02 -3.96
CA GLU A 203 -22.46 6.25 -4.73
C GLU A 203 -21.17 6.20 -5.55
N PHE A 204 -20.09 5.68 -4.96
CA PHE A 204 -18.82 5.52 -5.66
C PHE A 204 -18.92 4.41 -6.72
N LYS A 205 -19.49 3.26 -6.38
CA LYS A 205 -19.66 2.12 -7.31
C LYS A 205 -20.57 2.42 -8.51
N LYS A 206 -21.46 3.41 -8.37
CA LYS A 206 -22.37 3.88 -9.44
C LYS A 206 -21.87 5.15 -10.12
N LEU A 207 -20.67 5.61 -9.79
CA LEU A 207 -20.10 6.83 -10.36
C LEU A 207 -19.78 6.62 -11.83
N GLU A 208 -20.54 7.29 -12.69
CA GLU A 208 -20.25 7.35 -14.13
C GLU A 208 -19.21 8.45 -14.38
N PRO A 209 -18.00 8.13 -14.87
CA PRO A 209 -17.00 9.15 -15.05
C PRO A 209 -17.41 10.11 -16.19
N THR A 210 -17.15 11.40 -15.99
CA THR A 210 -17.53 12.45 -16.94
C THR A 210 -16.30 13.16 -17.51
N ARG A 211 -16.45 13.87 -18.62
CA ARG A 211 -15.37 14.72 -19.18
C ARG A 211 -14.87 15.80 -18.22
N GLY A 212 -15.67 16.19 -17.22
CA GLY A 212 -15.26 17.12 -16.17
C GLY A 212 -14.42 16.47 -15.06
N GLY A 213 -14.51 15.15 -14.89
CA GLY A 213 -13.85 14.38 -13.83
C GLY A 213 -12.41 13.97 -14.14
N LYS A 214 -11.69 14.69 -15.02
CA LYS A 214 -10.36 14.24 -15.50
C LYS A 214 -9.31 14.04 -14.40
N SER A 215 -9.42 14.80 -13.32
CA SER A 215 -8.51 14.71 -12.17
C SER A 215 -8.94 13.65 -11.15
N TRP A 216 -10.13 13.06 -11.30
CA TRP A 216 -10.68 12.12 -10.32
C TRP A 216 -9.79 10.89 -10.10
N PRO A 217 -9.26 10.21 -11.14
CA PRO A 217 -8.42 9.04 -10.90
C PRO A 217 -7.14 9.37 -10.15
N TRP A 218 -6.53 10.52 -10.43
CA TRP A 218 -5.34 10.94 -9.68
C TRP A 218 -5.69 11.31 -8.24
N PHE A 219 -6.81 12.03 -8.05
CA PHE A 219 -7.28 12.39 -6.73
C PHE A 219 -7.53 11.15 -5.87
N LEU A 220 -8.22 10.14 -6.40
CA LEU A 220 -8.47 8.90 -5.67
C LEU A 220 -7.15 8.17 -5.41
N ARG A 221 -6.32 7.98 -6.45
CA ARG A 221 -5.04 7.27 -6.36
C ARG A 221 -4.07 7.85 -5.32
N ASP A 222 -4.07 9.17 -5.17
CA ASP A 222 -3.28 9.87 -4.17
C ASP A 222 -3.76 9.58 -2.75
N LYS A 223 -5.07 9.37 -2.55
CA LYS A 223 -5.69 9.13 -1.25
C LYS A 223 -5.69 7.65 -0.89
N ASP A 224 -6.05 6.76 -1.81
CA ASP A 224 -6.13 5.31 -1.61
C ASP A 224 -4.75 4.62 -1.55
N GLY A 225 -3.68 5.22 -2.06
CA GLY A 225 -2.38 4.56 -2.10
C GLY A 225 -1.33 5.18 -1.19
N VAL A 226 -1.70 6.23 -0.46
CA VAL A 226 -0.94 6.79 0.68
C VAL A 226 0.54 7.10 0.39
N ALA A 227 0.84 7.40 -0.88
CA ALA A 227 2.21 7.59 -1.36
C ALA A 227 2.88 8.82 -0.73
N GLU A 228 2.09 9.83 -0.37
CA GLU A 228 2.57 11.02 0.35
C GLU A 228 3.18 10.63 1.71
N ALA A 229 2.53 9.75 2.49
CA ALA A 229 3.09 9.30 3.77
C ALA A 229 4.44 8.59 3.56
N TYR A 230 4.55 7.74 2.54
CA TYR A 230 5.80 7.07 2.19
C TYR A 230 6.90 8.04 1.74
N ALA A 231 6.56 9.11 1.02
CA ALA A 231 7.51 10.17 0.70
C ALA A 231 8.06 10.83 1.97
N TRP A 232 7.20 11.16 2.93
CA TRP A 232 7.63 11.71 4.23
C TRP A 232 8.43 10.72 5.09
N PHE A 233 8.13 9.41 5.03
CA PHE A 233 8.90 8.39 5.75
C PHE A 233 10.38 8.34 5.37
N THR A 234 10.70 8.82 4.18
CA THR A 234 12.09 8.91 3.70
C THR A 234 12.93 9.85 4.57
N PHE A 235 12.32 10.85 5.21
CA PHE A 235 13.02 11.92 5.95
C PHE A 235 12.61 12.02 7.43
N PRO A 236 12.95 11.03 8.29
CA PRO A 236 12.77 11.16 9.73
C PRO A 236 13.64 12.30 10.28
N LYS A 237 13.24 12.90 11.40
CA LYS A 237 13.93 14.06 12.00
C LYS A 237 15.40 13.79 12.36
N ILE A 238 15.78 12.51 12.52
CA ILE A 238 17.17 12.08 12.60
C ILE A 238 17.40 11.04 11.49
N PRO A 239 18.36 11.25 10.57
CA PRO A 239 19.33 12.35 10.53
C PRO A 239 18.85 13.63 9.80
N TYR A 240 17.58 13.73 9.38
CA TYR A 240 17.10 14.83 8.52
C TYR A 240 16.36 15.91 9.32
N ASP A 241 17.12 16.72 10.07
CA ASP A 241 16.59 17.77 10.93
C ASP A 241 16.23 19.07 10.17
N ASP A 242 16.87 19.33 9.04
CA ASP A 242 16.59 20.47 8.17
C ASP A 242 15.68 20.10 6.98
N MET A 243 14.41 20.47 7.11
CA MET A 243 13.35 20.21 6.13
C MET A 243 13.58 20.88 4.77
N SER A 244 14.31 22.00 4.74
CA SER A 244 14.55 22.76 3.50
C SER A 244 15.29 21.95 2.44
N ASN A 245 15.97 20.87 2.85
CA ASN A 245 16.73 19.99 1.95
C ASN A 245 15.86 19.01 1.14
N TYR A 246 14.58 18.82 1.48
CA TYR A 246 13.77 17.78 0.84
C TYR A 246 12.32 18.18 0.51
N LEU A 247 11.81 19.32 0.98
CA LEU A 247 10.41 19.73 0.80
C LEU A 247 9.92 19.67 -0.66
N GLU A 248 10.67 20.28 -1.58
CA GLU A 248 10.26 20.37 -2.99
C GLU A 248 10.18 19.01 -3.68
N MET A 249 10.88 17.99 -3.15
CA MET A 249 10.90 16.65 -3.73
C MET A 249 9.71 15.79 -3.26
N ILE A 250 9.02 16.14 -2.18
CA ILE A 250 7.94 15.30 -1.62
C ILE A 250 6.82 15.02 -2.64
N PRO A 251 6.31 16.00 -3.41
CA PRO A 251 5.27 15.73 -4.40
C PRO A 251 5.75 14.80 -5.53
N ASP A 252 7.00 14.98 -5.98
CA ASP A 252 7.61 14.16 -7.02
C ASP A 252 7.85 12.72 -6.54
N LEU A 253 8.32 12.57 -5.30
CA LEU A 253 8.55 11.27 -4.68
C LEU A 253 7.23 10.53 -4.43
N SER A 254 6.20 11.23 -3.96
CA SER A 254 4.84 10.67 -3.83
C SER A 254 4.34 10.14 -5.17
N SER A 255 4.48 10.95 -6.23
CA SER A 255 4.05 10.56 -7.57
C SER A 255 4.85 9.39 -8.11
N TYR A 256 6.16 9.38 -7.90
CA TYR A 256 7.04 8.29 -8.28
C TYR A 256 6.65 6.98 -7.59
N ILE A 257 6.38 7.01 -6.28
CA ILE A 257 5.98 5.84 -5.50
C ILE A 257 4.65 5.29 -6.01
N ALA A 258 3.64 6.14 -6.18
CA ALA A 258 2.32 5.75 -6.67
C ALA A 258 2.38 5.10 -8.06
N LEU A 259 2.98 5.79 -9.02
CA LEU A 259 3.05 5.33 -10.41
C LEU A 259 3.95 4.10 -10.58
N THR A 260 5.03 4.00 -9.81
CA THR A 260 5.89 2.80 -9.81
C THR A 260 5.13 1.59 -9.32
N ASN A 261 4.34 1.75 -8.25
CA ASN A 261 3.47 0.68 -7.76
C ASN A 261 2.50 0.24 -8.85
N ASP A 262 1.78 1.17 -9.49
CA ASP A 262 0.83 0.85 -10.57
C ASP A 262 1.49 0.11 -11.74
N ILE A 263 2.69 0.55 -12.17
CA ILE A 263 3.44 -0.12 -13.25
C ILE A 263 3.82 -1.55 -12.87
N LEU A 264 4.33 -1.75 -11.66
CA LEU A 264 4.86 -3.05 -11.20
C LEU A 264 3.76 -4.01 -10.78
N SER A 265 2.60 -3.50 -10.34
CA SER A 265 1.45 -4.29 -9.91
C SER A 265 0.48 -4.63 -11.04
N PHE A 266 0.49 -3.88 -12.14
CA PHE A 266 -0.47 -4.03 -13.24
C PHE A 266 -0.64 -5.48 -13.73
N TYR A 267 0.48 -6.21 -13.90
CA TYR A 267 0.40 -7.61 -14.36
C TYR A 267 -0.39 -8.51 -13.41
N LYS A 268 -0.18 -8.39 -12.09
CA LYS A 268 -0.91 -9.21 -11.11
C LYS A 268 -2.37 -8.81 -11.02
N GLU A 269 -2.68 -7.53 -11.16
CA GLU A 269 -4.04 -6.99 -11.14
C GLU A 269 -4.84 -7.48 -12.34
N GLU A 270 -4.27 -7.36 -13.54
CA GLU A 270 -4.87 -7.87 -14.77
C GLU A 270 -5.14 -9.38 -14.69
N LYS A 271 -4.19 -10.16 -14.16
CA LYS A 271 -4.37 -11.61 -13.98
C LYS A 271 -5.40 -11.98 -12.93
N ASN A 272 -5.66 -11.10 -11.97
CA ASN A 272 -6.73 -11.25 -10.99
C ASN A 272 -8.08 -10.71 -11.49
N GLY A 273 -8.13 -10.10 -12.68
CA GLY A 273 -9.33 -9.43 -13.20
C GLY A 273 -9.67 -8.14 -12.48
N ASP A 274 -8.70 -7.56 -11.76
CA ASP A 274 -8.84 -6.29 -11.08
C ASP A 274 -8.74 -5.14 -12.09
N LYS A 275 -9.83 -4.39 -12.22
CA LYS A 275 -9.96 -3.27 -13.16
C LYS A 275 -10.15 -1.94 -12.44
N ASP A 276 -10.30 -1.96 -11.12
CA ASP A 276 -10.55 -0.79 -10.29
C ASP A 276 -9.20 -0.17 -9.87
N ASN A 277 -8.35 0.13 -10.86
CA ASN A 277 -7.02 0.71 -10.65
C ASN A 277 -6.81 2.00 -11.45
N TYR A 278 -5.71 2.69 -11.13
CA TYR A 278 -5.36 3.96 -11.74
C TYR A 278 -5.15 3.86 -13.27
N VAL A 279 -4.53 2.78 -13.74
CA VAL A 279 -4.21 2.59 -15.16
C VAL A 279 -5.47 2.49 -16.01
N HIS A 280 -6.45 1.68 -15.60
CA HIS A 280 -7.75 1.57 -16.28
C HIS A 280 -8.54 2.86 -16.21
N SER A 281 -8.64 3.44 -15.01
CA SER A 281 -9.35 4.70 -14.80
C SER A 281 -8.81 5.83 -15.69
N ARG A 282 -7.48 5.91 -15.82
CA ARG A 282 -6.82 6.90 -16.68
C ARG A 282 -6.96 6.57 -18.17
N GLY A 283 -6.84 5.29 -18.55
CA GLY A 283 -7.02 4.83 -19.92
C GLY A 283 -8.42 5.12 -20.45
N TRP A 284 -9.45 4.84 -19.64
CA TRP A 284 -10.85 5.12 -19.98
C TRP A 284 -11.10 6.61 -20.25
N LEU A 285 -10.58 7.50 -19.39
CA LEU A 285 -10.72 8.95 -19.59
C LEU A 285 -10.00 9.45 -20.85
N GLN A 286 -8.84 8.88 -21.17
CA GLN A 286 -8.15 9.21 -22.42
C GLN A 286 -9.01 8.80 -23.62
N MET A 287 -9.62 7.61 -23.59
CA MET A 287 -10.47 7.15 -24.68
C MET A 287 -11.66 8.11 -24.94
N ILE A 288 -12.40 8.50 -23.90
CA ILE A 288 -13.56 9.40 -24.08
C ILE A 288 -13.18 10.85 -24.40
N THR A 289 -11.96 11.25 -24.05
CA THR A 289 -11.44 12.58 -24.42
C THR A 289 -11.05 12.65 -25.90
N TYR A 290 -10.50 11.57 -26.47
CA TYR A 290 -9.94 11.59 -27.84
C TYR A 290 -10.80 10.93 -28.92
N TRP A 291 -11.68 9.97 -28.59
CA TRP A 291 -12.40 9.14 -29.58
C TRP A 291 -13.88 9.45 -29.79
N VAL A 292 -14.39 10.54 -29.20
CA VAL A 292 -15.76 11.05 -29.45
C VAL A 292 -15.70 12.46 -30.04
N MET A 293 -14.91 12.58 -31.12
CA MET A 293 -14.96 13.66 -32.13
C MET A 293 -15.42 13.06 -33.45
#